data_AF-A0A955D2B2-F1
#
_entry.id   AF-A0A955D2B2-F1
#
_cell.length_a   1.000
_cell.length_b   1.000
_cell.length_c   1.000
_cell.angle_alpha   90.00
_cell.angle_beta   90.00
_cell.angle_gamma   90.00
#
_symmetry.space_group_name_H-M   'P 1'
#
loop_
_entity.id
_entity.type
_entity.pdbx_description
1 polymer ?
#
loop_
_entity_poly.entity_id
_entity_poly.type
_entity_poly.pdbx_seq_one_letter_code
_entity_poly.pdbx_strand_id
1 'polypeptide(L)'
;MRSASIQPRLRLVGDEPVAPMAPMASVDAARRRAVAEENVAAAHNLAIDPSDPRWRVALAAAGLLDGAALAPDRRQRVLRTARELGVRLFDANLIIAVVQDAARSGRPLETTAGTLAFVQPGRAPRTWPLWIALGAAVLAALGVQLMLVAWLTG
;
A
#
# COMPACT_ATOMS: atom_id res chain seq x y z
N MET A 1 55.00 -56.51 -13.16
CA MET A 1 54.87 -55.16 -12.55
C MET A 1 53.77 -54.43 -13.32
N ARG A 2 52.57 -54.27 -12.72
CA ARG A 2 51.43 -53.54 -13.30
C ARG A 2 51.06 -52.41 -12.35
N SER A 3 51.15 -51.18 -12.83
CA SER A 3 50.86 -49.95 -12.10
C SER A 3 49.37 -49.87 -11.76
N ALA A 4 49.05 -49.71 -10.47
CA ALA A 4 47.70 -49.42 -10.01
C ALA A 4 47.38 -47.94 -10.33
N SER A 5 46.36 -47.70 -11.15
CA SER A 5 45.84 -46.37 -11.43
C SER A 5 45.12 -45.81 -10.21
N ILE A 6 45.67 -44.76 -9.60
CA ILE A 6 44.98 -43.96 -8.59
C ILE A 6 43.94 -43.12 -9.33
N GLN A 7 42.67 -43.52 -9.27
CA GLN A 7 41.59 -42.66 -9.74
C GLN A 7 41.24 -41.62 -8.67
N PRO A 8 41.28 -40.31 -8.98
CA PRO A 8 40.86 -39.28 -8.05
C PRO A 8 39.33 -39.36 -7.85
N ARG A 9 38.91 -39.77 -6.64
CA ARG A 9 37.51 -39.71 -6.19
C ARG A 9 37.15 -38.27 -5.90
N LEU A 10 36.35 -37.66 -6.77
CA LEU A 10 35.69 -36.39 -6.49
C LEU A 10 34.52 -36.64 -5.55
N ARG A 11 34.66 -36.24 -4.28
CA ARG A 11 33.60 -36.24 -3.27
C ARG A 11 32.73 -34.99 -3.48
N LEU A 12 31.45 -35.18 -3.74
CA LEU A 12 30.47 -34.07 -3.78
C LEU A 12 30.33 -33.48 -2.37
N VAL A 13 30.57 -32.17 -2.26
CA VAL A 13 30.31 -31.42 -1.03
C VAL A 13 28.80 -31.39 -0.82
N GLY A 14 28.30 -32.17 0.13
CA GLY A 14 26.86 -32.30 0.43
C GLY A 14 26.39 -33.68 0.90
N ASP A 15 27.24 -34.72 0.79
CA ASP A 15 26.88 -36.12 1.12
C ASP A 15 27.03 -36.49 2.61
N GLU A 16 27.07 -35.50 3.50
CA GLU A 16 26.85 -35.77 4.91
C GLU A 16 25.35 -36.05 5.07
N PRO A 17 24.93 -37.15 5.73
CA PRO A 17 23.53 -37.37 6.03
C PRO A 17 23.04 -36.21 6.89
N VAL A 18 22.37 -35.24 6.25
CA VAL A 18 21.70 -34.14 6.93
C VAL A 18 20.66 -34.81 7.81
N ALA A 19 20.94 -34.87 9.11
CA ALA A 19 19.97 -35.23 10.12
C ALA A 19 18.68 -34.44 9.82
N PRO A 20 17.48 -35.07 9.88
CA PRO A 20 16.25 -34.44 9.42
C PRO A 20 16.02 -33.12 10.15
N MET A 21 16.35 -32.02 9.48
CA MET A 21 16.28 -30.68 10.05
C MET A 21 14.88 -30.14 9.81
N ALA A 22 13.96 -30.51 10.70
CA ALA A 22 12.74 -29.74 10.95
C ALA A 22 12.62 -29.54 12.46
N PRO A 23 12.31 -28.32 12.98
CA PRO A 23 11.35 -27.39 12.37
C PRO A 23 11.65 -25.89 12.61
N MET A 24 12.76 -25.33 12.09
CA MET A 24 13.00 -23.86 12.20
C MET A 24 11.91 -23.02 11.50
N ALA A 25 11.36 -23.49 10.38
CA ALA A 25 10.30 -22.78 9.65
C ALA A 25 9.00 -22.62 10.46
N SER A 26 8.72 -23.52 11.41
CA SER A 26 7.52 -23.46 12.26
C SER A 26 7.64 -22.38 13.35
N VAL A 27 8.84 -22.20 13.89
CA VAL A 27 9.15 -21.20 14.92
C VAL A 27 9.05 -19.79 14.32
N ASP A 28 9.54 -19.61 13.09
CA ASP A 28 9.41 -18.34 12.38
C ASP A 28 7.96 -18.00 12.03
N ALA A 29 7.14 -18.99 11.65
CA ALA A 29 5.73 -18.78 11.36
C ALA A 29 4.93 -18.41 12.63
N ALA A 30 5.18 -19.10 13.74
CA ALA A 30 4.56 -18.79 15.03
C ALA A 30 4.96 -17.39 15.52
N ARG A 31 6.22 -17.01 15.36
CA ARG A 31 6.71 -15.68 15.72
C ARG A 31 6.08 -14.57 14.87
N ARG A 32 5.98 -14.78 13.55
CA ARG A 32 5.30 -13.82 12.66
C ARG A 32 3.82 -13.66 13.00
N ARG A 33 3.15 -14.75 13.38
CA ARG A 33 1.76 -14.72 13.80
C ARG A 33 1.58 -13.93 15.09
N ALA A 34 2.43 -14.15 16.10
CA ALA A 34 2.38 -13.39 17.35
C ALA A 34 2.59 -11.88 17.11
N VAL A 35 3.55 -11.50 16.25
CA VAL A 35 3.77 -10.09 15.86
C VAL A 35 2.56 -9.53 15.10
N ALA A 36 1.94 -10.31 14.22
CA ALA A 36 0.73 -9.89 13.51
C ALA A 36 -0.44 -9.67 14.48
N GLU A 37 -0.64 -10.56 15.45
CA GLU A 37 -1.67 -10.46 16.49
C GLU A 37 -1.44 -9.24 17.40
N GLU A 38 -0.19 -8.99 17.82
CA GLU A 38 0.18 -7.79 18.59
C GLU A 38 -0.07 -6.51 17.80
N ASN A 39 0.33 -6.46 16.52
CA ASN A 39 0.09 -5.31 15.65
C ASN A 39 -1.41 -5.05 15.44
N VAL A 40 -2.22 -6.10 15.32
CA VAL A 40 -3.69 -5.99 15.24
C VAL A 40 -4.27 -5.47 16.55
N ALA A 41 -3.81 -5.98 17.70
CA ALA A 41 -4.25 -5.51 19.02
C ALA A 41 -3.90 -4.04 19.24
N ALA A 42 -2.69 -3.62 18.85
CA ALA A 42 -2.29 -2.22 18.86
C ALA A 42 -3.14 -1.36 17.93
N ALA A 43 -3.55 -1.89 16.77
CA ALA A 43 -4.45 -1.23 15.82
C ALA A 43 -5.77 -0.84 16.47
N HIS A 44 -6.42 -1.79 17.12
CA HIS A 44 -7.76 -1.61 17.68
C HIS A 44 -7.85 -0.48 18.72
N ASN A 45 -6.72 -0.08 19.32
CA ASN A 45 -6.66 1.00 20.30
C ASN A 45 -6.57 2.42 19.68
N LEU A 46 -6.34 2.56 18.36
CA LEU A 46 -6.45 3.85 17.70
C LEU A 46 -7.90 4.18 17.37
N ALA A 47 -8.49 5.08 18.16
CA ALA A 47 -9.76 5.70 17.80
C ALA A 47 -9.58 6.59 16.56
N ILE A 48 -10.31 6.30 15.48
CA ILE A 48 -10.45 7.19 14.34
C ILE A 48 -11.51 8.24 14.64
N ASP A 49 -11.22 9.50 14.30
CA ASP A 49 -12.20 10.57 14.32
C ASP A 49 -13.33 10.25 13.32
N PRO A 50 -14.62 10.29 13.71
CA PRO A 50 -15.74 10.09 12.79
C PRO A 50 -15.75 11.04 11.57
N SER A 51 -15.07 12.19 11.68
CA SER A 51 -14.91 13.15 10.59
C SER A 51 -13.75 12.81 9.63
N ASP A 52 -12.93 11.79 9.93
CA ASP A 52 -11.81 11.37 9.08
C ASP A 52 -12.33 10.95 7.68
N PRO A 53 -11.75 11.52 6.60
CA PRO A 53 -12.02 11.12 5.23
C PRO A 53 -12.03 9.60 5.00
N ARG A 54 -11.14 8.85 5.67
CA ARG A 54 -11.04 7.40 5.55
C ARG A 54 -12.26 6.69 6.13
N TRP A 55 -12.76 7.16 7.26
CA TRP A 55 -13.99 6.63 7.88
C TRP A 55 -15.20 6.87 6.98
N ARG A 56 -15.31 8.06 6.40
CA ARG A 56 -16.39 8.39 5.46
C ARG A 56 -16.33 7.53 4.19
N VAL A 57 -15.14 7.26 3.65
CA VAL A 57 -14.97 6.32 2.53
C VAL A 57 -15.34 4.89 2.94
N ALA A 58 -14.97 4.45 4.14
CA ALA A 58 -15.32 3.14 4.65
C ALA A 58 -16.84 2.96 4.78
N LEU A 59 -17.54 3.96 5.33
CA LEU A 59 -19.01 3.99 5.40
C LEU A 59 -19.66 3.95 4.01
N ALA A 60 -19.15 4.74 3.06
CA ALA A 60 -19.64 4.74 1.69
C ALA A 60 -19.44 3.39 1.01
N ALA A 61 -18.31 2.71 1.26
CA ALA A 61 -18.05 1.36 0.76
C ALA A 61 -19.01 0.33 1.38
N ALA A 62 -19.18 0.38 2.71
CA ALA A 62 -20.05 -0.54 3.44
C ALA A 62 -21.51 -0.44 2.99
N GLY A 63 -22.02 0.79 2.78
CA GLY A 63 -23.39 1.01 2.30
C GLY A 63 -23.64 0.57 0.85
N LEU A 64 -22.59 0.31 0.07
CA LEU A 64 -22.68 -0.12 -1.33
C LEU A 64 -22.33 -1.60 -1.53
N LEU A 65 -21.89 -2.30 -0.50
CA LEU A 65 -21.61 -3.73 -0.56
C LEU A 65 -22.87 -4.52 -0.93
N ASP A 66 -22.65 -5.60 -1.68
CA ASP A 66 -23.64 -6.65 -1.92
C ASP A 66 -23.09 -7.94 -1.29
N GLY A 67 -23.58 -8.27 -0.09
CA GLY A 67 -22.92 -9.23 0.78
C GLY A 67 -21.49 -8.80 1.13
N ALA A 68 -20.49 -9.58 0.71
CA ALA A 68 -19.07 -9.28 0.93
C ALA A 68 -18.35 -8.68 -0.30
N ALA A 69 -19.07 -8.48 -1.40
CA ALA A 69 -18.48 -8.04 -2.67
C ALA A 69 -18.98 -6.67 -3.09
N LEU A 70 -18.11 -5.90 -3.75
CA LEU A 70 -18.44 -4.59 -4.30
C LEU A 70 -18.43 -4.70 -5.82
N ALA A 71 -19.60 -4.53 -6.44
CA ALA A 71 -19.73 -4.54 -7.89
C ALA A 71 -18.87 -3.44 -8.56
N PRO A 72 -18.38 -3.63 -9.80
CA PRO A 72 -17.48 -2.68 -10.46
C PRO A 72 -18.01 -1.23 -10.49
N ASP A 73 -19.28 -1.04 -10.84
CA ASP A 73 -19.90 0.30 -10.91
C ASP A 73 -20.01 0.96 -9.52
N ARG A 74 -20.23 0.16 -8.48
CA ARG A 74 -20.28 0.63 -7.09
C ARG A 74 -18.88 0.98 -6.60
N ARG A 75 -17.87 0.19 -6.97
CA ARG A 75 -16.46 0.47 -6.71
C ARG A 75 -16.05 1.83 -7.30
N GLN A 76 -16.43 2.12 -8.54
CA GLN A 76 -16.13 3.43 -9.15
C GLN A 76 -16.76 4.60 -8.38
N ARG A 77 -17.97 4.43 -7.85
CA ARG A 77 -18.64 5.44 -7.00
C ARG A 77 -17.89 5.69 -5.69
N VAL A 78 -17.43 4.63 -5.02
CA VAL A 78 -16.60 4.75 -3.80
C VAL A 78 -15.29 5.48 -4.12
N LEU A 79 -14.62 5.12 -5.22
CA LEU A 79 -13.36 5.77 -5.62
C LEU A 79 -13.53 7.25 -5.98
N ARG A 80 -14.67 7.62 -6.57
CA ARG A 80 -15.02 9.03 -6.81
C ARG A 80 -15.18 9.80 -5.50
N THR A 81 -15.95 9.24 -4.57
CA THR A 81 -16.15 9.81 -3.22
C THR A 81 -14.81 9.97 -2.49
N ALA A 82 -13.93 8.97 -2.58
CA ALA A 82 -12.59 9.03 -1.99
C ALA A 82 -11.76 10.18 -2.56
N ARG A 83 -11.81 10.39 -3.89
CA ARG A 83 -11.10 11.50 -4.55
C ARG A 83 -11.63 12.86 -4.11
N GLU A 84 -12.95 13.01 -3.99
CA GLU A 84 -13.59 14.24 -3.50
C GLU A 84 -13.19 14.56 -2.06
N LEU A 85 -12.97 13.53 -1.24
CA LEU A 85 -12.49 13.64 0.14
C LEU A 85 -10.96 13.76 0.25
N GLY A 86 -10.24 13.86 -0.87
CA GLY A 86 -8.78 13.98 -0.90
C GLY A 86 -8.02 12.69 -0.56
N VAL A 87 -8.69 11.55 -0.53
CA VAL A 87 -8.08 10.24 -0.26
C VAL A 87 -7.40 9.72 -1.53
N ARG A 88 -6.15 9.26 -1.41
CA ARG A 88 -5.40 8.73 -2.56
C ARG A 88 -6.06 7.45 -3.05
N LEU A 89 -5.93 7.20 -4.35
CA LEU A 89 -6.50 6.00 -4.97
C LEU A 89 -6.00 4.69 -4.33
N PHE A 90 -4.72 4.63 -3.97
CA PHE A 90 -4.15 3.47 -3.27
C PHE A 90 -4.83 3.25 -1.91
N ASP A 91 -4.91 4.31 -1.10
CA ASP A 91 -5.54 4.27 0.23
C ASP A 91 -7.02 3.89 0.13
N ALA A 92 -7.75 4.42 -0.84
CA ALA A 92 -9.14 4.07 -1.11
C ALA A 92 -9.31 2.57 -1.42
N ASN A 93 -8.40 1.99 -2.21
CA ASN A 93 -8.43 0.55 -2.50
C ASN A 93 -8.12 -0.29 -1.25
N LEU A 94 -7.21 0.15 -0.38
CA LEU A 94 -6.95 -0.51 0.90
C LEU A 94 -8.18 -0.47 1.80
N ILE A 95 -8.83 0.69 1.93
CA ILE A 95 -10.06 0.84 2.72
C ILE A 95 -11.14 -0.11 2.21
N ILE A 96 -11.37 -0.18 0.89
CA ILE A 96 -12.33 -1.13 0.29
C ILE A 96 -11.98 -2.56 0.66
N ALA A 97 -10.70 -2.95 0.62
CA ALA A 97 -10.26 -4.29 0.97
C ALA A 97 -10.52 -4.62 2.45
N VAL A 98 -10.25 -3.69 3.36
CA VAL A 98 -10.54 -3.83 4.80
C VAL A 98 -12.04 -4.00 5.05
N VAL A 99 -12.86 -3.18 4.40
CA VAL A 99 -14.33 -3.25 4.52
C VAL A 99 -14.87 -4.57 3.97
N GLN A 100 -14.36 -5.03 2.82
CA GLN A 100 -14.73 -6.32 2.23
C GLN A 100 -14.29 -7.50 3.09
N ASP A 101 -13.10 -7.42 3.70
CA ASP A 101 -12.61 -8.45 4.62
C ASP A 101 -13.50 -8.56 5.86
N ALA A 102 -13.86 -7.42 6.48
CA ALA A 102 -14.79 -7.40 7.61
C ALA A 102 -16.15 -7.98 7.25
N ALA A 103 -16.71 -7.59 6.10
CA ALA A 103 -17.97 -8.14 5.60
C ALA A 103 -17.88 -9.66 5.34
N ARG A 104 -16.76 -10.14 4.79
CA ARG A 104 -16.52 -11.57 4.56
C ARG A 104 -16.42 -12.36 5.87
N SER A 105 -15.82 -11.77 6.90
CA SER A 105 -15.73 -12.36 8.24
C SER A 105 -16.98 -12.17 9.09
N GLY A 106 -18.02 -11.48 8.60
CA GLY A 106 -19.20 -11.14 9.38
C GLY A 106 -18.93 -10.18 10.55
N ARG A 107 -17.83 -9.42 10.51
CA ARG A 107 -17.45 -8.47 11.55
C ARG A 107 -18.10 -7.10 11.31
N PRO A 108 -18.55 -6.41 12.37
CA PRO A 108 -19.09 -5.06 12.25
C PRO A 108 -18.00 -4.06 11.86
N LEU A 109 -18.36 -3.03 11.09
CA LEU A 109 -17.41 -2.06 10.51
C LEU A 109 -16.61 -1.31 11.59
N GLU A 110 -17.23 -1.04 12.73
CA GLU A 110 -16.65 -0.34 13.88
C GLU A 110 -15.38 -1.04 14.39
N THR A 111 -15.32 -2.37 14.27
CA THR A 111 -14.12 -3.12 14.66
C THR A 111 -12.93 -2.83 13.74
N THR A 112 -13.15 -2.32 12.53
CA THR A 112 -12.08 -2.02 11.56
C THR A 112 -11.45 -0.65 11.75
N ALA A 113 -11.99 0.21 12.63
CA ALA A 113 -11.50 1.57 12.85
C ALA A 113 -9.99 1.61 13.12
N GLY A 114 -9.50 0.67 13.94
CA GLY A 114 -8.09 0.53 14.22
C GLY A 114 -7.22 0.17 13.00
N THR A 115 -7.71 -0.72 12.14
CA THR A 115 -7.02 -1.09 10.89
C THR A 115 -7.01 0.07 9.89
N LEU A 116 -8.10 0.83 9.81
CA LEU A 116 -8.19 2.02 8.97
C LEU A 116 -7.22 3.12 9.43
N ALA A 117 -6.88 3.17 10.71
CA ALA A 117 -5.97 4.19 11.25
C ALA A 117 -4.55 4.09 10.66
N PHE A 118 -4.15 2.86 10.29
CA PHE A 118 -2.86 2.59 9.64
C PHE A 118 -2.78 2.97 8.17
N VAL A 119 -3.92 3.14 7.49
CA VAL A 119 -3.94 3.62 6.10
C VAL A 119 -3.48 5.07 6.13
N GLN A 120 -2.18 5.35 5.92
CA GLN A 120 -1.63 6.69 6.13
C GLN A 120 -2.51 7.78 5.48
N PRO A 121 -2.76 8.91 6.17
CA PRO A 121 -3.42 10.03 5.52
C PRO A 121 -2.56 10.42 4.33
N GLY A 122 -3.13 10.27 3.12
CA GLY A 122 -2.46 10.75 1.93
C GLY A 122 -2.11 12.22 2.12
N ARG A 123 -0.83 12.59 1.98
CA ARG A 123 -0.48 13.99 1.73
C ARG A 123 -1.28 14.41 0.51
N ALA A 124 -2.22 15.33 0.70
CA ALA A 124 -2.99 15.89 -0.40
C ALA A 124 -2.01 16.29 -1.52
N PRO A 125 -2.31 15.99 -2.80
CA PRO A 125 -1.45 16.45 -3.88
C PRO A 125 -1.30 17.95 -3.74
N ARG A 126 -0.05 18.43 -3.67
CA ARG A 126 0.27 19.86 -3.57
C ARG A 126 -0.09 20.51 -4.90
N THR A 127 -1.37 20.80 -5.10
CA THR A 127 -1.86 21.57 -6.24
C THR A 127 -1.33 22.98 -6.06
N TRP A 128 -0.42 23.41 -6.95
CA TRP A 128 -0.03 24.81 -6.97
C TRP A 128 -1.29 25.63 -7.24
N PRO A 129 -1.61 26.65 -6.43
CA PRO A 129 -2.73 27.51 -6.73
C PRO A 129 -2.52 28.14 -8.11
N LEU A 130 -3.62 28.26 -8.86
CA LEU A 130 -3.63 28.63 -10.28
C LEU A 130 -2.80 29.89 -10.58
N TRP A 131 -2.80 30.87 -9.66
CA TRP A 131 -2.04 32.11 -9.80
C TRP A 131 -0.51 31.91 -9.78
N ILE A 132 0.01 30.92 -9.03
CA ILE A 132 1.45 30.57 -9.07
C ILE A 132 1.79 29.93 -10.41
N ALA A 133 0.93 29.02 -10.91
CA ALA A 133 1.13 28.41 -12.21
C ALA A 133 1.11 29.45 -13.35
N LEU A 134 0.15 30.39 -13.30
CA LEU A 134 0.07 31.53 -14.22
C LEU A 134 1.31 32.44 -14.12
N GLY A 135 1.73 32.80 -12.90
CA GLY A 135 2.91 33.63 -12.68
C GLY A 135 4.19 32.98 -13.23
N ALA A 136 4.37 31.68 -13.01
CA ALA A 136 5.49 30.92 -13.55
C ALA A 136 5.47 30.86 -15.09
N ALA A 137 4.28 30.67 -15.69
CA ALA A 137 4.12 30.66 -17.14
C ALA A 137 4.47 32.02 -17.77
N VAL A 138 4.02 33.12 -17.16
CA VAL A 138 4.33 34.48 -17.63
C VAL A 138 5.83 34.77 -17.53
N LEU A 139 6.46 34.42 -16.41
CA LEU A 139 7.91 34.59 -16.23
C LEU A 139 8.72 33.79 -17.26
N ALA A 140 8.31 32.55 -17.53
CA ALA A 140 8.95 31.72 -18.55
C ALA A 140 8.80 32.33 -19.96
N ALA A 141 7.60 32.81 -20.30
CA ALA A 141 7.34 33.45 -21.59
C ALA A 141 8.19 34.73 -21.78
N LEU A 142 8.28 35.58 -20.75
CA LEU A 142 9.12 36.78 -20.78
C LEU A 142 10.61 36.43 -20.89
N GLY A 143 11.07 35.40 -20.18
CA GLY A 143 12.44 34.91 -20.27
C GLY A 143 12.81 34.43 -21.67
N VAL A 144 11.95 33.62 -22.29
CA VAL A 144 12.12 33.15 -23.68
C VAL A 144 12.12 34.32 -24.67
N GLN A 145 11.22 35.28 -24.49
CA GLN A 145 11.15 36.47 -25.33
C GLN A 145 12.44 37.30 -25.26
N LEU A 146 12.94 37.57 -24.05
CA LEU A 146 14.18 38.34 -23.86
C LEU A 146 15.39 37.61 -24.42
N MET A 147 15.45 36.27 -24.27
CA MET A 147 16.51 35.44 -24.84
C MET A 147 16.54 35.53 -26.38
N LEU A 148 15.37 35.49 -27.02
CA LEU A 148 15.22 35.62 -28.47
C LEU A 148 15.66 37.00 -28.98
N VAL A 149 15.25 38.07 -28.29
CA VAL A 149 15.67 39.43 -28.64
C VAL A 149 17.19 39.56 -28.55
N ALA A 150 17.79 39.11 -27.44
CA ALA A 150 19.23 39.14 -27.25
C ALA A 150 19.99 38.38 -28.34
N TRP A 151 19.47 37.22 -28.77
CA TRP A 151 20.08 36.42 -29.84
C TRP A 151 19.97 37.06 -31.23
N LEU A 152 18.90 37.81 -31.51
CA LEU A 152 18.73 38.49 -32.80
C LEU A 152 19.53 39.79 -32.90
N THR A 153 19.78 40.45 -31.76
CA THR A 153 20.45 41.75 -31.72
C THR A 153 21.94 41.69 -31.37
N GLY A 154 22.44 40.54 -30.88
CA GLY A 154 23.84 40.32 -30.52
C GLY A 154 24.56 39.47 -31.56
#